data_AF-A0A2Z5TYP8-F1
#
_entry.id   AF-A0A2Z5TYP8-F1
#
_cell.length_a   1.000
_cell.length_b   1.000
_cell.length_c   1.000
_cell.angle_alpha   90.00
_cell.angle_beta   90.00
_cell.angle_gamma   90.00
#
_symmetry.space_group_name_H-M   'P 1'
#
loop_
_entity.id
_entity.type
_entity.pdbx_description
1 polymer ?
#
loop_
_entity_poly.entity_id
_entity_poly.type
_entity_poly.pdbx_seq_one_letter_code
_entity_poly.pdbx_strand_id
1 'polypeptide(L)'
;MGAVDKEWAQGDGSMDKNIDKAWELFLEGKVAEAKELVEKDYHVETCLEYPVLNLFVYLYLEEKSFEGALVACQRYIQLARNEKNVEQEHIGLHQLAMVYRQLGNFTKALELIEEEGQLIADVFPDDKLKWSVNDYEQGYLRLKLGEIDSALYFMNKSLENALMTDDLVAQACAYRGLGEIYATNTATVLAKKAFEQAITVFEQVGDPFGVEEVRELMATYQII
;
A
#
# COMPACT_ATOMS: atom_id res chain seq x y z
N MET A 1 0.38 -9.54 -4.45
CA MET A 1 0.18 -8.08 -4.40
C MET A 1 -1.31 -7.84 -4.36
N GLY A 2 -1.83 -7.36 -3.22
CA GLY A 2 -3.20 -6.81 -3.18
C GLY A 2 -3.30 -5.61 -4.11
N ALA A 3 -4.52 -5.28 -4.54
CA ALA A 3 -4.86 -4.21 -5.49
C ALA A 3 -3.88 -3.03 -5.39
N VAL A 4 -2.93 -3.00 -6.33
CA VAL A 4 -1.89 -1.97 -6.42
C VAL A 4 -2.57 -0.62 -6.54
N ASP A 5 -2.05 0.34 -5.77
CA ASP A 5 -2.36 1.77 -5.71
C ASP A 5 -2.36 2.44 -7.10
N LYS A 6 -3.35 2.11 -7.93
CA LYS A 6 -3.46 2.66 -9.29
C LYS A 6 -3.55 4.19 -9.30
N GLU A 7 -4.09 4.77 -8.24
CA GLU A 7 -4.24 6.22 -8.12
C GLU A 7 -2.95 6.96 -7.71
N TRP A 8 -1.99 6.28 -7.08
CA TRP A 8 -0.75 6.90 -6.59
C TRP A 8 0.40 6.79 -7.59
N ALA A 9 0.24 5.96 -8.62
CA ALA A 9 1.22 5.76 -9.69
C ALA A 9 1.13 6.78 -10.83
N GLN A 10 0.04 7.55 -10.94
CA GLN A 10 -0.23 8.43 -12.08
C GLN A 10 -0.21 9.90 -11.66
N GLY A 11 1.00 10.50 -11.59
CA GLY A 11 1.17 11.95 -11.53
C GLY A 11 0.72 12.62 -12.83
N ASP A 12 0.18 13.83 -12.72
CA ASP A 12 -0.37 14.61 -13.83
C ASP A 12 0.71 15.29 -14.68
N GLY A 13 0.98 14.75 -15.87
CA GLY A 13 1.67 15.51 -16.93
C GLY A 13 2.71 14.72 -17.73
N SER A 14 2.38 14.46 -18.99
CA SER A 14 3.23 13.92 -20.07
C SER A 14 4.37 13.01 -19.62
N MET A 15 4.04 11.79 -19.15
CA MET A 15 5.05 10.75 -18.98
C MET A 15 5.69 10.40 -20.34
N ASP A 16 6.98 10.09 -20.30
CA ASP A 16 7.67 9.46 -21.43
C ASP A 16 6.90 8.18 -21.79
N LYS A 17 6.61 7.99 -23.08
CA LYS A 17 5.93 6.79 -23.59
C LYS A 17 6.63 5.50 -23.16
N ASN A 18 7.94 5.55 -22.92
CA ASN A 18 8.70 4.41 -22.42
C ASN A 18 8.33 4.05 -20.97
N ILE A 19 8.05 5.04 -20.11
CA ILE A 19 7.66 4.81 -18.71
C ILE A 19 6.24 4.26 -18.62
N ASP A 20 5.30 4.81 -19.38
CA ASP A 20 3.93 4.27 -19.47
C ASP A 20 3.98 2.79 -19.91
N LYS A 21 4.83 2.49 -20.90
CA LYS A 21 4.98 1.12 -21.37
C LYS A 21 5.64 0.20 -20.33
N ALA A 22 6.61 0.70 -19.57
CA ALA A 22 7.24 -0.07 -18.49
C ALA A 22 6.22 -0.42 -17.39
N TRP A 23 5.34 0.51 -17.04
CA TRP A 23 4.22 0.25 -16.13
C TRP A 23 3.24 -0.78 -16.69
N GLU A 24 2.84 -0.69 -17.96
CA GLU A 24 1.99 -1.71 -18.60
C GLU A 24 2.62 -3.10 -18.52
N LEU A 25 3.91 -3.22 -18.86
CA LEU A 25 4.64 -4.49 -18.81
C LEU A 25 4.68 -5.05 -17.38
N PHE A 26 4.92 -4.19 -16.38
CA PHE A 26 4.90 -4.58 -14.98
C PHE A 26 3.51 -5.12 -14.57
N LEU A 27 2.44 -4.42 -14.94
CA LEU A 27 1.06 -4.83 -14.63
C LEU A 27 0.64 -6.12 -15.35
N GLU A 28 1.24 -6.42 -16.51
CA GLU A 28 1.11 -7.70 -17.22
C GLU A 28 1.93 -8.84 -16.57
N GLY A 29 2.68 -8.56 -15.50
CA GLY A 29 3.59 -9.51 -14.83
C GLY A 29 4.93 -9.71 -15.54
N LYS A 30 5.24 -8.91 -16.57
CA LYS A 30 6.49 -8.96 -17.33
C LYS A 30 7.57 -8.10 -16.66
N VAL A 31 7.88 -8.45 -15.40
CA VAL A 31 8.79 -7.69 -14.53
C VAL A 31 10.16 -7.47 -15.17
N ALA A 32 10.75 -8.50 -15.78
CA ALA A 32 12.07 -8.40 -16.41
C ALA A 32 12.08 -7.44 -17.62
N GLU A 33 11.06 -7.48 -18.47
CA GLU A 33 10.94 -6.60 -19.64
C GLU A 33 10.69 -5.14 -19.20
N ALA A 34 9.85 -4.94 -18.20
CA ALA A 34 9.60 -3.62 -17.62
C ALA A 34 10.88 -3.00 -17.04
N LYS A 35 11.66 -3.80 -16.31
CA LYS A 35 12.94 -3.37 -15.73
C LYS A 35 13.98 -3.05 -16.79
N GLU A 36 14.17 -3.92 -17.78
CA GLU A 36 15.10 -3.65 -18.88
C GLU A 36 14.75 -2.35 -19.62
N LEU A 37 13.45 -2.11 -19.84
CA LEU A 37 12.98 -0.89 -20.49
C LEU A 37 13.28 0.35 -19.66
N VAL A 38 13.04 0.32 -18.35
CA VAL A 38 13.26 1.46 -17.47
C VAL A 38 14.76 1.75 -17.25
N GLU A 39 15.58 0.71 -17.10
CA GLU A 39 17.03 0.83 -16.82
C GLU A 39 17.84 1.30 -18.04
N LYS A 40 17.23 1.30 -19.23
CA LYS A 40 17.84 1.83 -20.45
C LYS A 40 18.03 3.34 -20.40
N ASP A 41 17.04 4.04 -19.86
CA ASP A 41 16.98 5.51 -19.87
C ASP A 41 17.19 6.10 -18.47
N TYR A 42 17.06 5.29 -17.41
CA TYR A 42 17.13 5.74 -16.01
C TYR A 42 18.06 4.89 -15.14
N HIS A 43 18.70 5.55 -14.18
CA HIS A 43 19.47 4.91 -13.11
C HIS A 43 18.90 5.31 -11.75
N VAL A 44 18.64 4.32 -10.89
CA VAL A 44 17.93 4.53 -9.62
C VAL A 44 18.62 5.58 -8.74
N GLU A 45 19.96 5.61 -8.67
CA GLU A 45 20.70 6.51 -7.78
C GLU A 45 20.66 7.97 -8.22
N THR A 46 20.45 8.23 -9.52
CA THR A 46 20.48 9.58 -10.10
C THR A 46 19.11 10.07 -10.57
N CYS A 47 18.11 9.19 -10.65
CA CYS A 47 16.77 9.51 -11.11
C CYS A 47 16.15 10.68 -10.33
N LEU A 48 15.39 11.51 -11.05
CA LEU A 48 14.73 12.73 -10.56
C LEU A 48 13.21 12.70 -10.83
N GLU A 49 12.66 11.55 -11.19
CA GLU A 49 11.26 11.40 -11.58
C GLU A 49 10.55 10.45 -10.62
N TYR A 50 9.56 10.96 -9.88
CA TYR A 50 8.82 10.17 -8.90
C TYR A 50 8.14 8.94 -9.48
N PRO A 51 7.45 8.99 -10.65
CA PRO A 51 6.82 7.78 -11.21
C PRO A 51 7.83 6.68 -11.54
N VAL A 52 9.04 7.06 -11.97
CA VAL A 52 10.11 6.12 -12.30
C VAL A 52 10.71 5.51 -11.04
N LEU A 53 10.99 6.33 -10.03
CA LEU A 53 11.46 5.85 -8.72
C LEU A 53 10.44 4.92 -8.08
N ASN A 54 9.15 5.23 -8.19
CA ASN A 54 8.08 4.37 -7.70
C ASN A 54 8.06 3.03 -8.45
N LEU A 55 8.19 3.04 -9.78
CA LEU A 55 8.27 1.82 -10.58
C LEU A 55 9.47 0.96 -10.16
N PHE A 56 10.65 1.56 -9.93
CA PHE A 56 11.81 0.83 -9.40
C PHE A 56 11.50 0.14 -8.08
N VAL A 57 10.79 0.79 -7.14
CA VAL A 57 10.37 0.17 -5.88
C VAL A 57 9.57 -1.10 -6.13
N TYR A 58 8.53 -1.04 -6.97
CA TYR A 58 7.69 -2.20 -7.25
C TYR A 58 8.44 -3.31 -8.01
N LEU A 59 9.26 -2.96 -9.01
CA LEU A 59 10.09 -3.92 -9.74
C LEU A 59 11.03 -4.67 -8.80
N TYR A 60 11.74 -3.95 -7.94
CA TYR A 60 12.66 -4.55 -6.99
C TYR A 60 11.95 -5.37 -5.93
N LEU A 61 10.75 -4.99 -5.49
CA LEU A 61 9.95 -5.80 -4.57
C LEU A 61 9.51 -7.12 -5.22
N GLU A 62 9.07 -7.11 -6.47
CA GLU A 62 8.71 -8.34 -7.21
C GLU A 62 9.92 -9.26 -7.42
N GLU A 63 11.10 -8.69 -7.67
CA GLU A 63 12.36 -9.45 -7.74
C GLU A 63 12.91 -9.86 -6.36
N LYS A 64 12.28 -9.42 -5.26
CA LYS A 64 12.75 -9.56 -3.87
C LYS A 64 14.15 -8.95 -3.65
N SER A 65 14.52 -7.96 -4.46
CA SER A 65 15.74 -7.15 -4.30
C SER A 65 15.46 -6.01 -3.31
N PHE A 66 15.45 -6.33 -2.02
CA PHE A 66 15.12 -5.34 -1.00
C PHE A 66 16.13 -4.20 -0.91
N GLU A 67 17.42 -4.47 -1.15
CA GLU A 67 18.45 -3.44 -1.20
C GLU A 67 18.16 -2.41 -2.31
N GLY A 68 17.76 -2.86 -3.50
CA GLY A 68 17.37 -1.98 -4.60
C GLY A 68 16.12 -1.15 -4.27
N ALA A 69 15.10 -1.80 -3.69
CA ALA A 69 13.87 -1.12 -3.28
C ALA A 69 14.14 -0.03 -2.22
N LEU A 70 15.03 -0.29 -1.27
CA LEU A 70 15.46 0.68 -0.27
C LEU A 70 16.21 1.86 -0.90
N VAL A 71 17.11 1.61 -1.87
CA VAL A 71 17.81 2.68 -2.59
C VAL A 71 16.82 3.55 -3.37
N ALA A 72 15.85 2.95 -4.06
CA ALA A 72 14.81 3.67 -4.79
C ALA A 72 13.96 4.55 -3.85
N CYS A 73 13.50 4.01 -2.72
CA CYS A 73 12.74 4.77 -1.71
C CYS A 73 13.56 5.92 -1.11
N GLN A 74 14.82 5.66 -0.74
CA GLN A 74 15.71 6.70 -0.20
C GLN A 74 15.93 7.83 -1.20
N ARG A 75 16.11 7.50 -2.47
CA ARG A 75 16.24 8.48 -3.54
C ARG A 75 14.96 9.30 -3.70
N TYR A 76 13.80 8.64 -3.71
CA TYR A 76 12.48 9.27 -3.80
C TYR A 76 12.27 10.28 -2.67
N ILE A 77 12.43 9.85 -1.42
CA ILE A 77 12.23 10.71 -0.24
C ILE A 77 13.24 11.87 -0.25
N GLN A 78 14.50 11.62 -0.61
CA GLN A 78 15.51 12.67 -0.68
C GLN A 78 15.16 13.74 -1.74
N LEU A 79 14.61 13.33 -2.88
CA LEU A 79 14.13 14.25 -3.90
C LEU A 79 12.96 15.09 -3.38
N ALA A 80 11.94 14.45 -2.79
CA ALA A 80 10.79 15.12 -2.18
C ALA A 80 11.20 16.16 -1.14
N ARG A 81 12.10 15.80 -0.22
CA ARG A 81 12.62 16.70 0.81
C ARG A 81 13.42 17.87 0.24
N ASN A 82 14.22 17.64 -0.80
CA ASN A 82 14.99 18.71 -1.46
C ASN A 82 14.07 19.73 -2.14
N GLU A 83 12.99 19.25 -2.75
CA GLU A 83 11.96 20.08 -3.39
C GLU A 83 10.97 20.67 -2.39
N LYS A 84 10.99 20.21 -1.14
CA LYS A 84 9.97 20.49 -0.11
C LYS A 84 8.57 20.10 -0.58
N ASN A 85 8.49 19.03 -1.37
CA ASN A 85 7.25 18.49 -1.88
C ASN A 85 6.66 17.51 -0.86
N VAL A 86 5.81 18.03 0.02
CA VAL A 86 5.19 17.28 1.12
C VAL A 86 4.23 16.19 0.66
N GLU A 87 3.57 16.36 -0.50
CA GLU A 87 2.74 15.31 -1.10
C GLU A 87 3.60 14.10 -1.46
N GLN A 88 4.72 14.32 -2.15
CA GLN A 88 5.63 13.25 -2.53
C GLN A 88 6.37 12.69 -1.30
N GLU A 89 6.71 13.50 -0.30
CA GLU A 89 7.36 13.00 0.92
C GLU A 89 6.48 11.97 1.65
N HIS A 90 5.18 12.26 1.79
CA HIS A 90 4.19 11.34 2.33
C HIS A 90 4.17 10.01 1.55
N ILE A 91 4.06 10.06 0.22
CA ILE A 91 4.07 8.87 -0.65
C ILE A 91 5.37 8.07 -0.46
N GLY A 92 6.52 8.75 -0.45
CA GLY A 92 7.81 8.10 -0.29
C GLY A 92 7.96 7.39 1.06
N LEU A 93 7.47 7.99 2.16
CA LEU A 93 7.45 7.36 3.48
C LEU A 93 6.59 6.08 3.47
N HIS A 94 5.43 6.13 2.83
CA HIS A 94 4.55 4.97 2.65
C HIS A 94 5.27 3.81 1.94
N GLN A 95 5.91 4.12 0.80
CA GLN A 95 6.62 3.12 0.00
C GLN A 95 7.78 2.50 0.79
N LEU A 96 8.53 3.31 1.55
CA LEU A 96 9.60 2.80 2.40
C LEU A 96 9.07 1.88 3.51
N ALA A 97 7.94 2.25 4.13
CA ALA A 97 7.29 1.40 5.12
C ALA A 97 6.82 0.07 4.51
N MET A 98 6.26 0.08 3.30
CA MET A 98 5.90 -1.14 2.57
C MET A 98 7.13 -2.04 2.35
N VAL A 99 8.29 -1.49 1.97
CA VAL A 99 9.53 -2.27 1.81
C VAL A 99 9.95 -2.91 3.14
N TYR A 100 9.93 -2.17 4.25
CA TYR A 100 10.23 -2.74 5.57
C TYR A 100 9.21 -3.79 6.03
N ARG A 101 7.94 -3.61 5.69
CA ARG A 101 6.86 -4.59 5.94
C ARG A 101 7.13 -5.90 5.21
N GLN A 102 7.53 -5.84 3.94
CA GLN A 102 7.88 -7.03 3.14
C GLN A 102 9.16 -7.72 3.66
N LEU A 103 10.09 -6.96 4.22
CA LEU A 103 11.26 -7.48 4.95
C LEU A 103 10.91 -8.13 6.30
N GLY A 104 9.67 -8.01 6.77
CA GLY A 104 9.23 -8.47 8.09
C GLY A 104 9.70 -7.57 9.25
N ASN A 105 10.27 -6.39 8.97
CA ASN A 105 10.63 -5.41 9.98
C ASN A 105 9.43 -4.50 10.30
N PHE A 106 8.44 -5.08 10.97
CA PHE A 106 7.18 -4.40 11.28
C PHE A 106 7.33 -3.19 12.20
N THR A 107 8.30 -3.23 13.13
CA THR A 107 8.60 -2.07 13.98
C THR A 107 9.08 -0.88 13.16
N LYS A 108 10.02 -1.10 12.22
CA LYS A 108 10.53 -0.01 11.40
C LYS A 108 9.49 0.52 10.42
N ALA A 109 8.69 -0.38 9.83
CA ALA A 109 7.57 0.03 9.00
C ALA A 109 6.58 0.89 9.79
N LEU A 110 6.27 0.53 11.04
CA LEU A 110 5.33 1.28 11.88
C LEU A 110 5.85 2.69 12.20
N GLU A 111 7.13 2.82 12.58
CA GLU A 111 7.75 4.13 12.81
C GLU A 111 7.59 5.08 11.61
N LEU A 112 7.74 4.55 10.39
CA LEU A 112 7.62 5.31 9.15
C LEU A 112 6.18 5.71 8.84
N ILE A 113 5.21 4.81 9.08
CA ILE A 113 3.79 5.11 8.94
C ILE A 113 3.32 6.11 10.01
N GLU A 114 3.90 6.09 11.21
CA GLU A 114 3.63 7.12 12.23
C GLU A 114 4.23 8.48 11.85
N GLU A 115 5.43 8.52 11.29
CA GLU A 115 6.04 9.74 10.71
C GLU A 115 5.17 10.30 9.56
N GLU A 116 4.73 9.43 8.65
CA GLU A 116 3.80 9.74 7.58
C GLU A 116 2.48 10.30 8.13
N GLY A 117 1.91 9.67 9.17
CA GLY A 117 0.66 10.10 9.79
C GLY A 117 0.74 11.50 10.41
N GLN A 118 1.90 11.87 10.98
CA GLN A 118 2.14 13.23 11.47
C GLN A 118 2.15 14.24 10.31
N LEU A 119 2.78 13.90 9.18
CA LEU A 119 2.78 14.74 7.99
C LEU A 119 1.37 14.92 7.41
N ILE A 120 0.57 13.85 7.35
CA ILE A 120 -0.85 13.91 6.96
C ILE A 120 -1.63 14.83 7.90
N ALA A 121 -1.44 14.72 9.21
CA ALA A 121 -2.13 15.56 10.18
C ALA A 121 -1.80 17.05 9.99
N ASP A 122 -0.55 17.37 9.69
CA ASP A 122 -0.09 18.76 9.59
C ASP A 122 -0.49 19.42 8.26
N VAL A 123 -0.54 18.64 7.16
CA VAL A 123 -0.69 19.19 5.80
C VAL A 123 -2.01 18.79 5.14
N PHE A 124 -2.52 17.60 5.43
CA PHE A 124 -3.69 17.00 4.79
C PHE A 124 -4.78 16.56 5.80
N PRO A 125 -5.13 17.37 6.83
CA PRO A 125 -5.99 16.91 7.93
C PRO A 125 -7.38 16.45 7.48
N ASP A 126 -7.87 16.99 6.37
CA ASP A 126 -9.20 16.69 5.82
C ASP A 126 -9.20 15.62 4.72
N ASP A 127 -8.02 15.12 4.31
CA ASP A 127 -7.90 14.09 3.27
C ASP A 127 -8.20 12.71 3.85
N LYS A 128 -9.47 12.29 3.71
CA LYS A 128 -9.96 11.02 4.26
C LYS A 128 -9.33 9.80 3.60
N LEU A 129 -8.92 9.89 2.34
CA LEU A 129 -8.29 8.76 1.67
C LEU A 129 -6.88 8.53 2.24
N LYS A 130 -6.08 9.59 2.37
CA LYS A 130 -4.75 9.50 3.00
C LYS A 130 -4.81 8.95 4.43
N TRP A 131 -5.77 9.44 5.22
CA TRP A 131 -5.99 8.90 6.57
C TRP A 131 -6.41 7.43 6.55
N SER A 132 -7.31 7.04 5.66
CA SER A 132 -7.75 5.65 5.52
C SER A 132 -6.58 4.70 5.24
N VAL A 133 -5.72 5.06 4.30
CA VAL A 133 -4.56 4.26 3.88
C VAL A 133 -3.51 4.18 4.98
N ASN A 134 -3.20 5.30 5.64
CA ASN A 134 -2.26 5.32 6.76
C ASN A 134 -2.79 4.51 7.96
N ASP A 135 -4.04 4.73 8.38
CA ASP A 135 -4.68 4.01 9.48
C ASP A 135 -4.77 2.50 9.17
N TYR A 136 -4.91 2.10 7.90
CA TYR A 136 -4.90 0.70 7.48
C TYR A 136 -3.55 0.04 7.79
N GLU A 137 -2.44 0.65 7.34
CA GLU A 137 -1.10 0.13 7.58
C GLU A 137 -0.76 0.14 9.08
N GLN A 138 -1.18 1.17 9.81
CA GLN A 138 -1.08 1.22 11.27
C GLN A 138 -1.79 0.03 11.95
N GLY A 139 -2.98 -0.32 11.49
CA GLY A 139 -3.73 -1.48 11.99
C GLY A 139 -3.05 -2.80 11.64
N TYR A 140 -2.63 -2.95 10.39
CA TYR A 140 -1.99 -4.17 9.89
C TYR A 140 -0.64 -4.44 10.56
N LEU A 141 0.22 -3.44 10.69
CA LEU A 141 1.55 -3.58 11.29
C LEU A 141 1.43 -3.92 12.78
N ARG A 142 0.50 -3.30 13.51
CA ARG A 142 0.23 -3.62 14.92
C ARG A 142 -0.35 -5.02 15.10
N LEU A 143 -1.17 -5.50 14.17
CA LEU A 143 -1.59 -6.90 14.14
C LEU A 143 -0.37 -7.84 14.03
N LYS A 144 0.58 -7.55 13.11
CA LYS A 144 1.80 -8.36 12.96
C LYS A 144 2.74 -8.29 14.16
N LEU A 145 2.66 -7.22 14.95
CA LEU A 145 3.37 -7.08 16.23
C LEU A 145 2.63 -7.74 17.41
N GLY A 146 1.41 -8.26 17.19
CA GLY A 146 0.59 -8.91 18.24
C GLY A 146 -0.22 -7.93 19.10
N GLU A 147 -0.27 -6.65 18.73
CA GLU A 147 -0.97 -5.59 19.45
C GLU A 147 -2.43 -5.51 19.01
N ILE A 148 -3.23 -6.53 19.35
CA ILE A 148 -4.59 -6.73 18.81
C ILE A 148 -5.53 -5.54 19.07
N ASP A 149 -5.53 -4.98 20.28
CA ASP A 149 -6.44 -3.87 20.62
C ASP A 149 -6.11 -2.60 19.82
N SER A 150 -4.81 -2.29 19.69
CA SER A 150 -4.35 -1.16 18.87
C SER A 150 -4.62 -1.41 17.38
N ALA A 151 -4.42 -2.64 16.90
CA ALA A 151 -4.73 -3.03 15.53
C ALA A 151 -6.22 -2.80 15.21
N LEU A 152 -7.12 -3.23 16.10
CA LEU A 152 -8.56 -2.98 15.99
C LEU A 152 -8.88 -1.49 15.98
N TYR A 153 -8.26 -0.70 16.86
CA TYR A 153 -8.49 0.74 16.92
C TYR A 153 -8.18 1.39 15.58
N PHE A 154 -6.97 1.19 15.05
CA PHE A 154 -6.56 1.82 13.79
C PHE A 154 -7.32 1.28 12.58
N MET A 155 -7.60 -0.03 12.51
CA MET A 155 -8.36 -0.59 11.40
C MET A 155 -9.82 -0.09 11.38
N ASN A 156 -10.42 0.19 12.55
CA ASN A 156 -11.74 0.84 12.59
C ASN A 156 -11.68 2.30 12.11
N LYS A 157 -10.63 3.06 12.46
CA LYS A 157 -10.44 4.41 11.93
C LYS A 157 -10.21 4.41 10.42
N SER A 158 -9.45 3.44 9.92
CA SER A 158 -9.27 3.21 8.49
C SER A 158 -10.62 3.03 7.79
N LEU A 159 -11.46 2.12 8.31
CA LEU A 159 -12.80 1.91 7.76
C LEU A 159 -13.69 3.16 7.85
N GLU A 160 -13.68 3.87 8.99
CA GLU A 160 -14.45 5.11 9.16
C GLU A 160 -14.07 6.15 8.09
N ASN A 161 -12.77 6.36 7.88
CA ASN A 161 -12.27 7.27 6.86
C ASN A 161 -12.58 6.78 5.43
N ALA A 162 -12.41 5.48 5.14
CA ALA A 162 -12.72 4.89 3.84
C ALA A 162 -14.21 5.04 3.47
N LEU A 163 -15.11 4.92 4.45
CA LEU A 163 -16.55 5.10 4.24
C LEU A 163 -16.95 6.57 3.99
N MET A 164 -16.04 7.53 4.25
CA MET A 164 -16.21 8.94 3.89
C MET A 164 -15.70 9.27 2.49
N THR A 165 -15.15 8.28 1.75
CA THR A 165 -14.68 8.45 0.37
C THR A 165 -15.51 7.57 -0.58
N ASP A 166 -15.39 7.85 -1.88
CA ASP A 166 -15.94 6.98 -2.93
C ASP A 166 -14.96 5.84 -3.31
N ASP A 167 -13.84 5.69 -2.58
CA ASP A 167 -12.85 4.64 -2.82
C ASP A 167 -13.32 3.31 -2.21
N LEU A 168 -14.02 2.55 -3.03
CA LEU A 168 -14.51 1.21 -2.68
C LEU A 168 -13.37 0.21 -2.44
N VAL A 169 -12.19 0.40 -3.03
CA VAL A 169 -11.04 -0.50 -2.80
C VAL A 169 -10.52 -0.30 -1.38
N ALA A 170 -10.38 0.95 -0.92
CA ALA A 170 -10.01 1.26 0.45
C ALA A 170 -11.02 0.68 1.45
N GLN A 171 -12.32 0.78 1.17
CA GLN A 171 -13.38 0.19 2.01
C GLN A 171 -13.25 -1.35 2.08
N ALA A 172 -13.08 -2.01 0.94
CA ALA A 172 -12.92 -3.47 0.86
C ALA A 172 -11.67 -3.94 1.62
N CYS A 173 -10.55 -3.24 1.47
CA CYS A 173 -9.31 -3.49 2.19
C CYS A 173 -9.48 -3.35 3.71
N ALA A 174 -10.14 -2.28 4.18
CA ALA A 174 -10.39 -2.08 5.61
C ALA A 174 -11.29 -3.19 6.21
N TYR A 175 -12.34 -3.61 5.49
CA TYR A 175 -13.15 -4.76 5.90
C TYR A 175 -12.36 -6.07 5.93
N ARG A 176 -11.49 -6.33 4.93
CA ARG A 176 -10.59 -7.50 4.94
C ARG A 176 -9.67 -7.46 6.16
N GLY A 177 -9.07 -6.30 6.44
CA GLY A 177 -8.20 -6.10 7.60
C GLY A 177 -8.90 -6.38 8.92
N LEU A 178 -10.13 -5.87 9.11
CA LEU A 178 -10.95 -6.20 10.29
C LEU A 178 -11.25 -7.70 10.37
N GLY A 179 -11.54 -8.35 9.24
CA GLY A 179 -11.73 -9.79 9.17
C GLY A 179 -10.52 -10.56 9.70
N GLU A 180 -9.31 -10.21 9.25
CA GLU A 180 -8.06 -10.84 9.70
C GLU A 180 -7.82 -10.62 11.20
N ILE A 181 -8.04 -9.40 11.70
CA ILE A 181 -7.86 -9.09 13.12
C ILE A 181 -8.87 -9.85 13.99
N TYR A 182 -10.15 -9.87 13.62
CA TYR A 182 -11.17 -10.63 14.34
C TYR A 182 -10.90 -12.13 14.30
N ALA A 183 -10.42 -12.66 13.17
CA ALA A 183 -10.05 -14.07 13.04
C ALA A 183 -8.90 -14.42 13.98
N THR A 184 -7.87 -13.58 14.03
CA THR A 184 -6.72 -13.72 14.93
C THR A 184 -7.15 -13.66 16.40
N ASN A 185 -8.13 -12.81 16.72
CA ASN A 185 -8.72 -12.70 18.06
C ASN A 185 -9.82 -13.74 18.36
N THR A 186 -9.97 -14.80 17.55
CA THR A 186 -10.97 -15.87 17.71
C THR A 186 -12.44 -15.40 17.68
N ALA A 187 -12.71 -14.18 17.22
CA ALA A 187 -14.04 -13.60 17.08
C ALA A 187 -14.67 -14.02 15.74
N THR A 188 -14.84 -15.33 15.53
CA THR A 188 -15.20 -15.94 14.23
C THR A 188 -16.45 -15.33 13.57
N VAL A 189 -17.48 -14.99 14.36
CA VAL A 189 -18.72 -14.38 13.83
C VAL A 189 -18.47 -12.99 13.25
N LEU A 190 -17.67 -12.17 13.94
CA LEU A 190 -17.30 -10.84 13.47
C LEU A 190 -16.36 -10.92 12.28
N ALA A 191 -15.40 -11.84 12.32
CA ALA A 191 -14.47 -12.10 11.22
C ALA A 191 -15.22 -12.47 9.94
N LYS A 192 -16.15 -13.43 10.01
CA LYS A 192 -16.99 -13.83 8.88
C LYS A 192 -17.73 -12.63 8.29
N LYS A 193 -18.43 -11.86 9.13
CA LYS A 193 -19.18 -10.69 8.68
C LYS A 193 -18.28 -9.68 7.97
N ALA A 194 -17.11 -9.39 8.52
CA ALA A 194 -16.17 -8.45 7.92
C ALA A 194 -15.63 -8.96 6.57
N PHE A 195 -15.28 -10.25 6.47
CA PHE A 195 -14.86 -10.84 5.20
C PHE A 195 -15.96 -10.88 4.14
N GLU A 196 -17.21 -11.19 4.51
CA GLU A 196 -18.35 -11.13 3.60
C GLU A 196 -18.60 -9.71 3.07
N GLN A 197 -18.42 -8.68 3.91
CA GLN A 197 -18.47 -7.28 3.46
C GLN A 197 -17.33 -6.98 2.48
N ALA A 198 -16.09 -7.39 2.79
CA ALA A 198 -14.95 -7.20 1.89
C ALA A 198 -15.20 -7.83 0.50
N ILE A 199 -15.66 -9.09 0.46
CA ILE A 199 -16.02 -9.78 -0.80
C ILE A 199 -17.09 -8.99 -1.56
N THR A 200 -18.16 -8.58 -0.87
CA THR A 200 -19.26 -7.83 -1.50
C THR A 200 -18.75 -6.56 -2.17
N VAL A 201 -17.85 -5.81 -1.51
CA VAL A 201 -17.31 -4.57 -2.07
C VAL A 201 -16.31 -4.85 -3.20
N PHE A 202 -15.42 -5.85 -3.07
CA PHE A 202 -14.53 -6.25 -4.16
C PHE A 202 -15.29 -6.72 -5.41
N GLU A 203 -16.41 -7.42 -5.26
CA GLU A 203 -17.30 -7.78 -6.37
C GLU A 203 -17.92 -6.56 -7.06
N GLN A 204 -18.28 -5.51 -6.30
CA GLN A 204 -18.83 -4.26 -6.87
C GLN A 204 -17.83 -3.53 -7.76
N VAL A 205 -16.55 -3.54 -7.40
CA VAL A 205 -15.47 -2.92 -8.21
C VAL A 205 -14.90 -3.84 -9.28
N GLY A 206 -15.40 -5.08 -9.37
CA GLY A 206 -14.93 -6.06 -10.34
C GLY A 206 -13.49 -6.52 -10.10
N ASP A 207 -13.08 -6.65 -8.84
CA ASP A 207 -11.76 -7.13 -8.44
C ASP A 207 -11.81 -8.62 -8.01
N PRO A 208 -11.63 -9.57 -8.95
CA PRO A 208 -11.64 -11.00 -8.63
C PRO A 208 -10.43 -11.42 -7.78
N PHE A 209 -9.31 -10.69 -7.82
CA PHE A 209 -8.13 -11.01 -7.03
C PHE A 209 -8.36 -10.70 -5.55
N GLY A 210 -8.95 -9.53 -5.25
CA GLY A 210 -9.34 -9.18 -3.88
C GLY A 210 -10.35 -10.16 -3.29
N VAL A 211 -11.33 -10.60 -4.08
CA VAL A 211 -12.30 -11.64 -3.65
C VAL A 211 -11.59 -12.96 -3.30
N GLU A 212 -10.68 -13.43 -4.16
CA GLU A 212 -9.98 -14.69 -3.92
C GLU A 212 -9.05 -14.61 -2.71
N GLU A 213 -8.31 -13.51 -2.54
CA GLU A 213 -7.47 -13.28 -1.37
C GLU A 213 -8.28 -13.33 -0.06
N VAL A 214 -9.48 -12.72 -0.04
CA VAL A 214 -10.36 -12.80 1.14
C VAL A 214 -10.81 -14.25 1.40
N ARG A 215 -11.13 -15.04 0.35
CA ARG A 215 -11.50 -16.45 0.50
C ARG A 215 -10.34 -17.31 1.01
N GLU A 216 -9.13 -17.07 0.55
CA GLU A 216 -7.92 -17.73 1.03
C GLU A 216 -7.67 -17.43 2.52
N LEU A 217 -7.87 -16.18 2.94
CA LEU A 217 -7.82 -15.80 4.36
C LEU A 217 -8.90 -16.54 5.17
N MET A 218 -10.16 -16.53 4.72
CA MET A 218 -11.23 -17.27 5.39
C MET A 218 -10.90 -18.77 5.53
N ALA A 219 -10.34 -19.40 4.49
CA ALA A 219 -9.91 -20.79 4.53
C ALA A 219 -8.77 -21.02 5.52
N THR A 220 -7.78 -20.11 5.57
CA THR A 220 -6.64 -20.15 6.49
C THR A 220 -7.11 -20.11 7.94
N TYR A 221 -8.10 -19.28 8.26
CA TYR A 221 -8.67 -19.15 9.60
C TYR A 221 -9.85 -20.11 9.88
N GLN A 222 -10.16 -21.02 8.94
CA GLN A 222 -11.29 -21.97 9.04
C GLN A 222 -12.65 -21.28 9.29
N ILE A 223 -12.84 -20.12 8.68
CA ILE A 223 -14.09 -19.35 8.73
C ILE A 223 -15.00 -19.85 7.60
N ILE A 224 -16.13 -20.42 7.97
CA ILE A 224 -17.15 -21.01 7.09
C ILE A 224 -18.32 -20.04 6.97
#